data_AF-A0A8B6ECE9-F1
#
_entry.id   AF-A0A8B6ECE9-F1
#
_cell.length_a   1.000
_cell.length_b   1.000
_cell.length_c   1.000
_cell.angle_alpha   90.00
_cell.angle_beta   90.00
_cell.angle_gamma   90.00
#
_symmetry.space_group_name_H-M   'P 1'
#
loop_
_entity.id
_entity.type
_entity.pdbx_description
1 polymer ?
#
loop_
_entity_poly.entity_id
_entity_poly.type
_entity_poly.pdbx_seq_one_letter_code
_entity_poly.pdbx_strand_id
1 'polypeptide(L)'
;MVLWGIWQGCGKPQMNMFLRPLVEDLSQLFQRGIEVNIQQTEIRTRAMMIVATMDLQARAYVLQMTQHNGEHGCLYCLEPGKVVKSGKGNCRSYPYRDVDPEPRTKENIKSDAQEAIASGKRVHGINSESVLSCLPYFDVTTNVVIDYMHGILLGILKKLMSLWFDSKNSKEPFYIGKRVDEVDSIIKTIQPPYFLRRLPRKINGNYNHWKASEFRSWLLYFSLPALQNILPDIYLTHYSLLVEGTFILLGEGISEADLRRADLLLRTFVRNLNLLYRDSIVGLNAHNLIHLTRCVRMWGPLWAWSCFVFESFNGEIKKCIHGTGNACRQIFWSLQCQKKVEAMAVQCKEDQLRDFYQCMTEGSNARQKGGEDAYQCVVFTPAKIQKNI
;
A
#
# COMPACT_ATOMS: atom_id res chain seq x y z
N MET A 1 12.92 7.78 -8.22
CA MET A 1 11.87 8.18 -7.27
C MET A 1 12.13 9.60 -6.80
N VAL A 2 11.09 10.40 -6.59
CA VAL A 2 11.20 11.80 -6.17
C VAL A 2 10.63 11.95 -4.77
N LEU A 3 11.44 12.49 -3.84
CA LEU A 3 10.95 12.94 -2.54
C LEU A 3 10.53 14.39 -2.67
N TRP A 4 9.22 14.64 -2.61
CA TRP A 4 8.69 15.99 -2.78
C TRP A 4 8.72 16.82 -1.48
N GLY A 5 8.35 16.23 -0.34
CA GLY A 5 8.26 16.95 0.93
C GLY A 5 8.49 16.05 2.14
N ILE A 6 8.98 16.65 3.23
CA ILE A 6 9.15 16.02 4.53
C ILE A 6 8.55 16.93 5.59
N TRP A 7 7.76 16.35 6.49
CA TRP A 7 7.22 17.05 7.65
C TRP A 7 7.91 16.60 8.93
N GLN A 8 8.37 17.55 9.74
CA GLN A 8 8.78 17.33 11.12
C GLN A 8 8.10 18.37 12.00
N GLY A 9 7.25 17.90 12.91
CA GLY A 9 6.53 18.75 13.84
C GLY A 9 5.73 17.91 14.84
N CYS A 10 5.12 18.59 15.81
CA CYS A 10 4.21 17.94 16.75
C CYS A 10 2.93 17.53 16.02
N GLY A 11 2.70 16.22 15.90
CA GLY A 11 1.50 15.68 15.26
C GLY A 11 1.58 15.64 13.72
N LYS A 12 0.42 15.34 13.12
CA LYS A 12 0.28 15.21 11.66
C LYS A 12 0.14 16.59 11.01
N PRO A 13 0.72 16.82 9.82
CA PRO A 13 0.58 18.10 9.13
C PRO A 13 -0.88 18.34 8.72
N GLN A 14 -1.25 19.62 8.61
CA GLN A 14 -2.46 20.03 7.87
C GLN A 14 -2.24 19.74 6.39
N MET A 15 -2.73 18.58 5.92
CA MET A 15 -2.38 18.04 4.59
C MET A 15 -2.71 19.01 3.45
N ASN A 16 -3.81 19.76 3.54
CA ASN A 16 -4.14 20.76 2.52
C ASN A 16 -3.08 21.85 2.42
N MET A 17 -2.56 22.34 3.56
CA MET A 17 -1.49 23.33 3.59
C MET A 17 -0.16 22.73 3.14
N PHE A 18 0.13 21.52 3.62
CA PHE A 18 1.38 20.83 3.32
C PHE A 18 1.52 20.48 1.84
N LEU A 19 0.45 20.02 1.18
CA LEU A 19 0.47 19.58 -0.23
C LEU A 19 0.10 20.67 -1.23
N ARG A 20 -0.32 21.87 -0.78
CA ARG A 20 -0.69 22.96 -1.70
C ARG A 20 0.42 23.32 -2.70
N PRO A 21 1.70 23.48 -2.29
CA PRO A 21 2.74 23.79 -3.26
C PRO A 21 2.95 22.65 -4.28
N LEU A 22 2.78 21.38 -3.88
CA LEU A 22 2.84 20.23 -4.81
C LEU A 22 1.77 20.36 -5.89
N VAL A 23 0.56 20.65 -5.48
CA VAL A 23 -0.59 20.74 -6.37
C VAL A 23 -0.46 21.92 -7.33
N GLU A 24 0.08 23.05 -6.86
CA GLU A 24 0.38 24.21 -7.69
C GLU A 24 1.47 23.88 -8.72
N ASP A 25 2.57 23.22 -8.32
CA ASP A 25 3.64 22.76 -9.21
C ASP A 25 3.12 21.78 -10.26
N LEU A 26 2.35 20.77 -9.85
CA LEU A 26 1.75 19.77 -10.74
C LEU A 26 0.73 20.37 -11.72
N SER A 27 -0.01 21.40 -11.28
CA SER A 27 -0.94 22.11 -12.16
C SER A 27 -0.19 22.90 -13.23
N GLN A 28 0.92 23.56 -12.85
CA GLN A 28 1.78 24.27 -13.80
C GLN A 28 2.48 23.31 -14.77
N LEU A 29 3.00 22.19 -14.28
CA LEU A 29 3.62 21.15 -15.11
C LEU A 29 2.65 20.54 -16.13
N PHE A 30 1.37 20.43 -15.79
CA PHE A 30 0.35 19.96 -16.72
C PHE A 30 -0.04 21.02 -17.76
N GLN A 31 -0.31 22.25 -17.33
CA GLN A 31 -0.80 23.31 -18.21
C GLN A 31 0.29 23.89 -19.10
N ARG A 32 1.45 24.20 -18.50
CA ARG A 32 2.57 24.87 -19.15
C ARG A 32 3.70 23.90 -19.46
N GLY A 33 3.96 22.90 -18.64
CA GLY A 33 5.15 22.05 -18.79
C GLY A 33 6.45 22.81 -18.53
N ILE A 34 7.57 22.17 -18.82
CA ILE A 34 8.93 22.68 -18.70
C ILE A 34 9.68 22.43 -20.00
N GLU A 35 10.53 23.38 -20.40
CA GLU A 35 11.45 23.17 -21.52
C GLU A 35 12.64 22.34 -21.04
N VAL A 36 12.93 21.24 -21.73
CA VAL A 36 14.03 20.34 -21.43
C VAL A 36 14.90 20.24 -22.67
N ASN A 37 16.19 20.54 -22.54
CA ASN A 37 17.14 20.32 -23.62
C ASN A 37 17.60 18.85 -23.60
N ILE A 38 17.27 18.12 -24.66
CA ILE A 38 17.72 16.74 -24.86
C ILE A 38 18.53 16.70 -26.16
N GLN A 39 19.83 16.41 -26.05
CA GLN A 39 20.73 16.30 -27.21
C GLN A 39 20.63 17.51 -28.16
N GLN A 40 20.71 18.74 -27.62
CA GLN A 40 20.60 20.00 -28.36
C GLN A 40 19.22 20.30 -28.98
N THR A 41 18.21 19.49 -28.67
CA THR A 41 16.82 19.76 -29.05
C THR A 41 16.06 20.27 -27.84
N GLU A 42 15.42 21.43 -27.95
CA GLU A 42 14.49 21.92 -26.92
C GLU A 42 13.14 21.21 -27.07
N ILE A 43 12.75 20.49 -26.02
CA ILE A 43 11.50 19.73 -25.98
C ILE A 43 10.68 20.21 -24.78
N ARG A 44 9.47 20.69 -25.08
CA ARG A 44 8.49 21.05 -24.06
C ARG A 44 7.86 19.79 -23.47
N THR A 45 8.24 19.48 -22.24
CA THR A 45 7.79 18.30 -21.51
C THR A 45 6.71 18.66 -20.50
N ARG A 46 5.60 17.92 -20.49
CA ARG A 46 4.54 18.05 -19.49
C ARG A 46 4.54 16.85 -18.55
N ALA A 47 4.16 17.07 -17.30
CA ALA A 47 4.02 16.01 -16.32
C ALA A 47 2.68 16.13 -15.60
N MET A 48 2.10 14.98 -15.25
CA MET A 48 0.87 14.91 -14.48
C MET A 48 0.90 13.74 -13.51
N MET A 49 0.27 13.92 -12.35
CA MET A 49 0.03 12.83 -11.41
C MET A 49 -1.20 12.05 -11.85
N ILE A 50 -0.99 10.84 -12.39
CA ILE A 50 -2.09 10.02 -12.90
C ILE A 50 -2.76 9.17 -11.82
N VAL A 51 -2.02 8.75 -10.79
CA VAL A 51 -2.53 7.86 -9.73
C VAL A 51 -1.90 8.21 -8.39
N ALA A 52 -2.69 8.12 -7.31
CA ALA A 52 -2.25 8.28 -5.94
C ALA A 52 -2.59 7.04 -5.11
N THR A 53 -1.59 6.51 -4.42
CA THR A 53 -1.71 5.33 -3.56
C THR A 53 -1.24 5.66 -2.15
N MET A 54 -1.97 5.19 -1.15
CA MET A 54 -1.68 5.47 0.26
C MET A 54 -2.45 4.50 1.16
N ASP A 55 -1.99 4.33 2.40
CA ASP A 55 -2.76 3.59 3.39
C ASP A 55 -4.08 4.32 3.75
N LEU A 56 -5.01 3.61 4.39
CA LEU A 56 -6.33 4.17 4.72
C LEU A 56 -6.27 5.37 5.66
N GLN A 57 -5.26 5.48 6.53
CA GLN A 57 -5.14 6.62 7.43
C GLN A 57 -4.67 7.85 6.66
N ALA A 58 -3.57 7.75 5.92
CA ALA A 58 -3.05 8.80 5.06
C ALA A 58 -4.12 9.26 4.06
N ARG A 59 -4.88 8.33 3.47
CA ARG A 59 -6.03 8.63 2.60
C ARG A 59 -7.04 9.54 3.27
N ALA A 60 -7.43 9.24 4.50
CA ALA A 60 -8.39 10.04 5.22
C ALA A 60 -7.91 11.48 5.45
N TYR A 61 -6.63 11.67 5.80
CA TYR A 61 -6.07 13.02 6.00
C TYR A 61 -5.90 13.79 4.69
N VAL A 62 -5.39 13.16 3.64
CA VAL A 62 -5.16 13.83 2.35
C VAL A 62 -6.48 14.19 1.69
N LEU A 63 -7.48 13.29 1.75
CA LEU A 63 -8.78 13.50 1.12
C LEU A 63 -9.78 14.24 2.01
N GLN A 64 -9.37 14.69 3.20
CA GLN A 64 -10.24 15.36 4.17
C GLN A 64 -11.51 14.55 4.50
N MET A 65 -11.40 13.22 4.57
CA MET A 65 -12.52 12.30 4.81
C MET A 65 -12.35 11.52 6.12
N THR A 66 -13.39 10.78 6.50
CA THR A 66 -13.38 9.94 7.69
C THR A 66 -12.42 8.76 7.53
N GLN A 67 -11.91 8.27 8.66
CA GLN A 67 -11.00 7.13 8.69
C GLN A 67 -11.75 5.81 8.48
N HIS A 68 -10.99 4.71 8.47
CA HIS A 68 -11.47 3.35 8.27
C HIS A 68 -12.57 2.86 9.25
N ASN A 69 -12.81 3.57 10.35
CA ASN A 69 -13.83 3.30 11.35
C ASN A 69 -15.07 4.22 11.25
N GLY A 70 -15.07 5.17 10.31
CA GLY A 70 -16.19 6.09 10.07
C GLY A 70 -17.39 5.38 9.44
N GLU A 71 -18.57 5.98 9.51
CA GLU A 71 -19.77 5.40 8.89
C GLU A 71 -19.63 5.31 7.37
N HIS A 72 -19.35 6.42 6.69
CA HIS A 72 -19.11 6.46 5.24
C HIS A 72 -17.61 6.56 4.92
N GLY A 73 -16.83 5.53 5.26
CA GLY A 73 -15.37 5.51 5.10
C GLY A 73 -14.87 5.12 3.71
N CYS A 74 -15.75 4.59 2.84
CA CYS A 74 -15.41 4.22 1.48
C CYS A 74 -15.31 5.47 0.57
N LEU A 75 -14.28 5.49 -0.28
CA LEU A 75 -14.07 6.53 -1.28
C LEU A 75 -14.89 6.29 -2.56
N TYR A 76 -15.26 5.04 -2.83
CA TYR A 76 -15.90 4.67 -4.10
C TYR A 76 -17.42 4.60 -4.02
N CYS A 77 -17.99 4.48 -2.82
CA CYS A 77 -19.44 4.39 -2.63
C CYS A 77 -19.90 5.02 -1.30
N LEU A 78 -21.20 5.24 -1.20
CA LEU A 78 -21.87 5.84 -0.05
C LEU A 78 -22.35 4.84 1.01
N GLU A 79 -22.05 3.54 0.85
CA GLU A 79 -22.46 2.49 1.79
C GLU A 79 -22.08 2.83 3.26
N PRO A 80 -23.06 2.95 4.16
CA PRO A 80 -22.79 3.21 5.57
C PRO A 80 -22.37 1.92 6.28
N GLY A 81 -21.25 1.96 6.99
CA GLY A 81 -20.88 0.89 7.90
C GLY A 81 -21.73 0.96 9.18
N LYS A 82 -22.00 -0.19 9.80
CA LYS A 82 -22.70 -0.31 11.09
C LYS A 82 -21.73 -0.54 12.24
N VAL A 83 -22.07 -0.07 13.44
CA VAL A 83 -21.29 -0.35 14.65
C VAL A 83 -21.61 -1.75 15.14
N VAL A 84 -20.59 -2.57 15.38
CA VAL A 84 -20.73 -3.94 15.89
C VAL A 84 -19.78 -4.19 17.05
N LYS A 85 -20.16 -5.10 17.96
CA LYS A 85 -19.32 -5.51 19.09
C LYS A 85 -18.06 -6.22 18.59
N SER A 86 -16.92 -5.90 19.21
CA SER A 86 -15.63 -6.53 18.96
C SER A 86 -14.87 -6.67 20.28
N GLY A 87 -14.95 -7.86 20.88
CA GLY A 87 -14.42 -8.10 22.22
C GLY A 87 -15.09 -7.21 23.26
N LYS A 88 -14.31 -6.42 23.99
CA LYS A 88 -14.81 -5.46 25.00
C LYS A 88 -15.20 -4.10 24.42
N GLY A 89 -14.94 -3.87 23.13
CA GLY A 89 -15.20 -2.59 22.46
C GLY A 89 -16.15 -2.74 21.27
N ASN A 90 -16.21 -1.68 20.47
CA ASN A 90 -16.97 -1.65 19.23
C ASN A 90 -16.04 -1.40 18.04
N CYS A 91 -16.44 -1.86 16.86
CA CYS A 91 -15.78 -1.54 15.61
C CYS A 91 -16.81 -1.23 14.52
N ARG A 92 -16.35 -0.67 13.40
CA ARG A 92 -17.18 -0.42 12.22
C ARG A 92 -17.10 -1.62 11.28
N SER A 93 -18.26 -2.15 10.92
CA SER A 93 -18.44 -3.23 9.94
C SER A 93 -19.13 -2.67 8.70
N TYR A 94 -18.77 -3.16 7.53
CA TYR A 94 -19.41 -2.88 6.24
C TYR A 94 -19.94 -4.19 5.66
N PRO A 95 -21.10 -4.69 6.13
CA PRO A 95 -21.66 -5.94 5.63
C PRO A 95 -21.88 -5.90 4.12
N TYR A 96 -21.75 -7.05 3.48
CA TYR A 96 -22.08 -7.20 2.08
C TYR A 96 -23.59 -6.99 1.86
N ARG A 97 -23.94 -6.36 0.74
CA ARG A 97 -25.31 -6.24 0.24
C ARG A 97 -25.36 -6.75 -1.20
N ASP A 98 -26.45 -7.42 -1.57
CA ASP A 98 -26.64 -7.91 -2.94
C ASP A 98 -26.92 -6.78 -3.94
N VAL A 99 -27.46 -5.66 -3.45
CA VAL A 99 -27.61 -4.43 -4.23
C VAL A 99 -26.31 -3.66 -4.18
N ASP A 100 -25.79 -3.29 -5.36
CA ASP A 100 -24.59 -2.46 -5.45
C ASP A 100 -24.81 -1.11 -4.75
N PRO A 101 -23.83 -0.67 -3.94
CA PRO A 101 -23.97 0.59 -3.23
C PRO A 101 -23.87 1.77 -4.19
N GLU A 102 -24.56 2.86 -3.85
CA GLU A 102 -24.51 4.09 -4.63
C GLU A 102 -23.05 4.58 -4.79
N PRO A 103 -22.56 4.77 -6.03
CA PRO A 103 -21.18 5.19 -6.27
C PRO A 103 -21.00 6.66 -5.90
N ARG A 104 -19.83 6.99 -5.34
CA ARG A 104 -19.43 8.40 -5.21
C ARG A 104 -19.00 8.95 -6.57
N THR A 105 -19.38 10.18 -6.82
CA THR A 105 -18.93 10.98 -7.96
C THR A 105 -18.12 12.18 -7.48
N LYS A 106 -17.38 12.79 -8.42
CA LYS A 106 -16.64 14.04 -8.17
C LYS A 106 -17.58 15.15 -7.67
N GLU A 107 -18.77 15.24 -8.25
CA GLU A 107 -19.80 16.22 -7.93
C GLU A 107 -20.35 15.99 -6.52
N ASN A 108 -20.64 14.72 -6.17
CA ASN A 108 -21.13 14.38 -4.83
C ASN A 108 -20.08 14.70 -3.75
N ILE A 109 -18.80 14.34 -3.96
CA ILE A 109 -17.73 14.70 -3.02
C ILE A 109 -17.59 16.22 -2.86
N LYS A 110 -17.70 16.97 -3.97
CA LYS A 110 -17.63 18.44 -3.93
C LYS A 110 -18.80 19.04 -3.15
N SER A 111 -20.01 18.56 -3.39
CA SER A 111 -21.22 18.99 -2.67
C SER A 111 -21.11 18.67 -1.18
N ASP A 112 -20.75 17.43 -0.82
CA ASP A 112 -20.56 17.02 0.57
C ASP A 112 -19.49 17.89 1.27
N ALA A 113 -18.40 18.23 0.59
CA ALA A 113 -17.35 19.10 1.11
C ALA A 113 -17.85 20.52 1.38
N GLN A 114 -18.60 21.11 0.44
CA GLN A 114 -19.18 22.45 0.59
C GLN A 114 -20.17 22.51 1.76
N GLU A 115 -21.05 21.52 1.86
CA GLU A 115 -21.99 21.41 2.97
C GLU A 115 -21.26 21.18 4.31
N ALA A 116 -20.21 20.37 4.33
CA ALA A 116 -19.43 20.12 5.53
C ALA A 116 -18.72 21.39 6.05
N ILE A 117 -18.19 22.22 5.13
CA ILE A 117 -17.59 23.51 5.46
C ILE A 117 -18.66 24.48 6.00
N ALA A 118 -19.81 24.57 5.33
CA ALA A 118 -20.88 25.49 5.71
C ALA A 118 -21.52 25.13 7.07
N SER A 119 -21.72 23.84 7.32
CA SER A 119 -22.36 23.34 8.55
C SER A 119 -21.39 23.12 9.72
N GLY A 120 -20.08 23.05 9.45
CA GLY A 120 -19.06 22.63 10.42
C GLY A 120 -19.18 21.16 10.85
N LYS A 121 -19.99 20.36 10.15
CA LYS A 121 -20.25 18.95 10.44
C LYS A 121 -19.85 18.09 9.25
N ARG A 122 -19.42 16.86 9.51
CA ARG A 122 -19.12 15.90 8.46
C ARG A 122 -20.40 15.50 7.71
N VAL A 123 -20.33 15.49 6.38
CA VAL A 123 -21.43 15.05 5.49
C VAL A 123 -20.97 13.84 4.71
N HIS A 124 -21.71 12.73 4.80
CA HIS A 124 -21.37 11.45 4.18
C HIS A 124 -19.88 11.08 4.26
N GLY A 125 -19.24 11.24 5.41
CA GLY A 125 -17.82 10.89 5.53
C GLY A 125 -16.82 11.98 5.13
N ILE A 126 -17.23 13.07 4.49
CA ILE A 126 -16.37 14.18 4.05
C ILE A 126 -16.36 15.30 5.10
N ASN A 127 -15.17 15.80 5.44
CA ASN A 127 -14.99 16.90 6.42
C ASN A 127 -14.73 18.25 5.73
N SER A 128 -14.06 18.24 4.58
CA SER A 128 -13.68 19.45 3.83
C SER A 128 -13.25 19.06 2.41
N GLU A 129 -12.89 20.05 1.59
CA GLU A 129 -12.36 19.82 0.25
C GLU A 129 -10.88 19.39 0.32
N SER A 130 -10.53 18.34 -0.43
CA SER A 130 -9.14 17.91 -0.60
C SER A 130 -8.38 18.88 -1.48
N VAL A 131 -7.14 19.19 -1.11
CA VAL A 131 -6.23 19.96 -2.00
C VAL A 131 -5.99 19.26 -3.34
N LEU A 132 -6.13 17.92 -3.41
CA LEU A 132 -6.01 17.20 -4.69
C LEU A 132 -7.15 17.53 -5.66
N SER A 133 -8.30 18.00 -5.17
CA SER A 133 -9.41 18.45 -6.02
C SER A 133 -9.07 19.71 -6.82
N CYS A 134 -8.03 20.45 -6.42
CA CYS A 134 -7.55 21.62 -7.16
C CYS A 134 -6.76 21.25 -8.43
N LEU A 135 -6.36 19.97 -8.60
CA LEU A 135 -5.76 19.50 -9.85
C LEU A 135 -6.86 19.35 -10.92
N PRO A 136 -6.76 20.04 -12.06
CA PRO A 136 -7.86 20.11 -13.04
C PRO A 136 -8.18 18.75 -13.70
N TYR A 137 -7.18 17.87 -13.81
CA TYR A 137 -7.26 16.55 -14.44
C TYR A 137 -7.47 15.40 -13.44
N PHE A 138 -7.52 15.70 -12.14
CA PHE A 138 -7.57 14.68 -11.10
C PHE A 138 -8.98 14.55 -10.54
N ASP A 139 -9.48 13.31 -10.48
CA ASP A 139 -10.70 12.93 -9.81
C ASP A 139 -10.34 11.91 -8.72
N VAL A 140 -10.54 12.28 -7.46
CA VAL A 140 -10.20 11.43 -6.33
C VAL A 140 -10.97 10.11 -6.31
N THR A 141 -12.13 10.01 -6.97
CA THR A 141 -12.93 8.77 -7.04
C THR A 141 -12.37 7.75 -8.03
N THR A 142 -11.51 8.19 -8.96
CA THR A 142 -10.91 7.33 -9.98
C THR A 142 -9.40 7.25 -9.82
N ASN A 143 -8.70 8.37 -9.61
CA ASN A 143 -7.24 8.45 -9.55
C ASN A 143 -6.62 8.05 -8.20
N VAL A 144 -7.41 7.89 -7.13
CA VAL A 144 -6.92 7.32 -5.87
C VAL A 144 -7.24 5.83 -5.86
N VAL A 145 -6.26 4.99 -5.55
CA VAL A 145 -6.37 3.52 -5.61
C VAL A 145 -6.26 2.86 -4.23
N ILE A 146 -6.73 1.61 -4.14
CA ILE A 146 -6.70 0.80 -2.91
C ILE A 146 -5.42 -0.02 -2.85
N ASP A 147 -4.42 0.44 -2.10
CA ASP A 147 -3.18 -0.32 -1.95
C ASP A 147 -3.41 -1.76 -1.44
N TYR A 148 -3.04 -2.75 -2.25
CA TYR A 148 -3.20 -4.17 -1.90
C TYR A 148 -2.24 -4.62 -0.80
N MET A 149 -1.09 -3.95 -0.64
CA MET A 149 -0.12 -4.27 0.40
C MET A 149 -0.73 -4.04 1.80
N HIS A 150 -1.29 -2.86 2.04
CA HIS A 150 -2.00 -2.55 3.29
C HIS A 150 -3.39 -3.21 3.35
N GLY A 151 -4.12 -3.23 2.24
CA GLY A 151 -5.49 -3.74 2.18
C GLY A 151 -5.59 -5.25 2.33
N ILE A 152 -4.99 -5.99 1.39
CA ILE A 152 -5.08 -7.45 1.32
C ILE A 152 -4.07 -8.08 2.29
N LEU A 153 -2.78 -7.75 2.16
CA LEU A 153 -1.72 -8.50 2.85
C LEU A 153 -1.69 -8.19 4.36
N LEU A 154 -1.51 -6.91 4.71
CA LEU A 154 -1.44 -6.49 6.12
C LEU A 154 -2.81 -6.33 6.77
N GLY A 155 -3.87 -6.15 5.98
CA GLY A 155 -5.23 -5.93 6.44
C GLY A 155 -6.01 -7.22 6.60
N ILE A 156 -6.35 -7.87 5.49
CA ILE A 156 -7.24 -9.04 5.48
C ILE A 156 -6.49 -10.32 5.85
N LEU A 157 -5.41 -10.62 5.15
CA LEU A 157 -4.68 -11.87 5.32
C LEU A 157 -4.09 -11.98 6.74
N LYS A 158 -3.46 -10.92 7.24
CA LYS A 158 -2.99 -10.88 8.64
C LYS A 158 -4.13 -11.14 9.64
N LYS A 159 -5.34 -10.62 9.38
CA LYS A 159 -6.51 -10.83 10.22
C LYS A 159 -6.99 -12.28 10.16
N LEU A 160 -7.05 -12.88 8.96
CA LEU A 160 -7.37 -14.31 8.79
C LEU A 160 -6.36 -15.20 9.53
N MET A 161 -5.06 -14.92 9.41
CA MET A 161 -4.02 -15.64 10.15
C MET A 161 -4.24 -15.53 11.67
N SER A 162 -4.61 -14.35 12.17
CA SER A 162 -4.95 -14.21 13.58
C SER A 162 -6.20 -14.99 13.99
N LEU A 163 -7.18 -15.19 13.10
CA LEU A 163 -8.36 -16.00 13.38
C LEU A 163 -7.97 -17.48 13.50
N TRP A 164 -7.16 -17.96 12.57
CA TRP A 164 -6.75 -19.36 12.49
C TRP A 164 -5.76 -19.77 13.58
N PHE A 165 -4.84 -18.88 13.98
CA PHE A 165 -3.70 -19.25 14.83
C PHE A 165 -3.67 -18.60 16.22
N ASP A 166 -4.43 -17.54 16.52
CA ASP A 166 -4.48 -16.95 17.88
C ASP A 166 -5.37 -17.82 18.79
N SER A 167 -4.82 -18.27 19.92
CA SER A 167 -5.49 -19.12 20.91
C SER A 167 -6.75 -18.49 21.53
N LYS A 168 -6.92 -17.17 21.41
CA LYS A 168 -8.20 -16.49 21.72
C LYS A 168 -9.39 -17.05 20.94
N ASN A 169 -9.15 -17.63 19.78
CA ASN A 169 -10.17 -18.26 18.94
C ASN A 169 -10.25 -19.77 19.16
N SER A 170 -9.64 -20.33 20.20
CA SER A 170 -9.55 -21.80 20.41
C SER A 170 -10.88 -22.57 20.46
N LYS A 171 -12.00 -21.86 20.66
CA LYS A 171 -13.35 -22.43 20.65
C LYS A 171 -14.05 -22.34 19.29
N GLU A 172 -13.43 -21.66 18.34
CA GLU A 172 -14.00 -21.40 17.01
C GLU A 172 -13.68 -22.54 16.05
N PRO A 173 -14.60 -22.90 15.15
CA PRO A 173 -14.42 -24.00 14.19
C PRO A 173 -13.26 -23.78 13.20
N PHE A 174 -12.90 -22.53 12.90
CA PHE A 174 -11.78 -22.19 12.02
C PHE A 174 -10.40 -22.23 12.70
N TYR A 175 -10.35 -22.50 14.01
CA TYR A 175 -9.10 -22.45 14.74
C TYR A 175 -8.24 -23.70 14.51
N ILE A 176 -7.03 -23.46 14.03
CA ILE A 176 -6.01 -24.47 13.73
C ILE A 176 -4.70 -24.21 14.47
N GLY A 177 -4.68 -23.32 15.48
CA GLY A 177 -3.47 -22.98 16.22
C GLY A 177 -2.78 -24.15 16.92
N LYS A 178 -3.50 -25.23 17.24
CA LYS A 178 -2.92 -26.49 17.75
C LYS A 178 -2.10 -27.27 16.72
N ARG A 179 -2.35 -27.03 15.43
CA ARG A 179 -1.71 -27.69 14.28
C ARG A 179 -0.70 -26.77 13.58
N VAL A 180 -0.28 -25.67 14.22
CA VAL A 180 0.64 -24.70 13.62
C VAL A 180 1.99 -25.32 13.24
N ASP A 181 2.48 -26.28 14.03
CA ASP A 181 3.75 -26.96 13.75
C ASP A 181 3.64 -27.92 12.53
N GLU A 182 2.46 -28.47 12.25
CA GLU A 182 2.18 -29.21 11.02
C GLU A 182 2.27 -28.28 9.81
N VAL A 183 1.63 -27.10 9.88
CA VAL A 183 1.70 -26.08 8.83
C VAL A 183 3.14 -25.63 8.59
N ASP A 184 3.88 -25.31 9.66
CA ASP A 184 5.28 -24.90 9.59
C ASP A 184 6.19 -26.01 9.02
N SER A 185 5.84 -27.28 9.21
CA SER A 185 6.55 -28.40 8.61
C SER A 185 6.32 -28.49 7.10
N ILE A 186 5.07 -28.27 6.63
CA ILE A 186 4.76 -28.24 5.20
C ILE A 186 5.41 -27.04 4.51
N ILE A 187 5.44 -25.85 5.14
CA ILE A 187 6.11 -24.67 4.57
C ILE A 187 7.57 -24.98 4.21
N LYS A 188 8.27 -25.79 5.02
CA LYS A 188 9.67 -26.17 4.80
C LYS A 188 9.88 -27.14 3.64
N THR A 189 8.85 -27.90 3.23
CA THR A 189 8.96 -28.87 2.13
C THR A 189 8.68 -28.23 0.77
N ILE A 190 7.95 -27.10 0.75
CA ILE A 190 7.63 -26.37 -0.47
C ILE A 190 8.90 -25.74 -1.05
N GLN A 191 9.15 -26.00 -2.35
CA GLN A 191 10.23 -25.38 -3.12
C GLN A 191 9.69 -24.17 -3.88
N PRO A 192 9.94 -22.94 -3.41
CA PRO A 192 9.46 -21.73 -4.06
C PRO A 192 10.23 -21.43 -5.36
N PRO A 193 9.61 -20.71 -6.32
CA PRO A 193 10.34 -20.16 -7.45
C PRO A 193 11.50 -19.26 -7.02
N TYR A 194 12.62 -19.30 -7.77
CA TYR A 194 13.87 -18.61 -7.44
C TYR A 194 13.73 -17.08 -7.29
N PHE A 195 12.74 -16.47 -7.94
CA PHE A 195 12.50 -15.03 -7.87
C PHE A 195 11.93 -14.58 -6.51
N LEU A 196 11.45 -15.51 -5.66
CA LEU A 196 10.95 -15.19 -4.33
C LEU A 196 12.09 -14.90 -3.35
N ARG A 197 12.47 -13.62 -3.28
CA ARG A 197 13.57 -13.13 -2.41
C ARG A 197 13.33 -13.30 -0.92
N ARG A 198 12.07 -13.29 -0.46
CA ARG A 198 11.72 -13.37 0.96
C ARG A 198 10.67 -14.45 1.18
N LEU A 199 11.12 -15.53 1.81
CA LEU A 199 10.28 -16.64 2.22
C LEU A 199 9.57 -16.29 3.54
N PRO A 200 8.35 -16.79 3.78
CA PRO A 200 7.69 -16.62 5.06
C PRO A 200 8.52 -17.27 6.16
N ARG A 201 8.77 -16.54 7.24
CA ARG A 201 9.27 -17.14 8.49
C ARG A 201 8.26 -18.15 9.01
N LYS A 202 8.64 -18.98 9.99
CA LYS A 202 7.70 -19.83 10.72
C LYS A 202 6.48 -19.03 11.20
N ILE A 203 5.29 -19.61 11.17
CA ILE A 203 4.06 -18.99 11.68
C ILE A 203 4.15 -18.92 13.20
N ASN A 204 4.57 -20.03 13.83
CA ASN A 204 4.62 -20.15 15.28
C ASN A 204 5.49 -19.04 15.90
N GLY A 205 4.85 -18.21 16.72
CA GLY A 205 5.45 -17.08 17.41
C GLY A 205 5.86 -15.88 16.54
N ASN A 206 5.64 -15.88 15.22
CA ASN A 206 6.19 -14.83 14.35
C ASN A 206 5.23 -14.20 13.34
N TYR A 207 4.09 -14.80 13.01
CA TYR A 207 3.20 -14.26 11.95
C TYR A 207 2.75 -12.81 12.21
N ASN A 208 2.61 -12.41 13.48
CA ASN A 208 2.28 -11.03 13.86
C ASN A 208 3.33 -9.99 13.43
N HIS A 209 4.57 -10.43 13.22
CA HIS A 209 5.73 -9.62 12.81
C HIS A 209 6.14 -9.84 11.37
N TRP A 210 5.38 -10.61 10.59
CA TRP A 210 5.64 -10.78 9.17
C TRP A 210 5.54 -9.44 8.43
N LYS A 211 6.48 -9.24 7.49
CA LYS A 211 6.44 -8.11 6.57
C LYS A 211 5.41 -8.39 5.47
N ALA A 212 4.95 -7.34 4.79
CA ALA A 212 4.02 -7.52 3.67
C ALA A 212 4.56 -8.45 2.58
N SER A 213 5.87 -8.45 2.33
CA SER A 213 6.50 -9.38 1.37
C SER A 213 6.35 -10.85 1.77
N GLU A 214 6.39 -11.16 3.07
CA GLU A 214 6.17 -12.53 3.56
C GLU A 214 4.71 -12.93 3.43
N PHE A 215 3.78 -12.01 3.74
CA PHE A 215 2.35 -12.24 3.48
C PHE A 215 2.05 -12.43 1.99
N ARG A 216 2.75 -11.72 1.09
CA ARG A 216 2.63 -11.92 -0.36
C ARG A 216 3.07 -13.33 -0.75
N SER A 217 4.25 -13.74 -0.30
CA SER A 217 4.77 -15.10 -0.55
C SER A 217 3.80 -16.15 0.00
N TRP A 218 3.35 -15.98 1.24
CA TRP A 218 2.36 -16.85 1.87
C TRP A 218 1.09 -16.96 1.03
N LEU A 219 0.45 -15.83 0.69
CA LEU A 219 -0.81 -15.79 -0.05
C LEU A 219 -0.76 -16.57 -1.36
N LEU A 220 0.31 -16.39 -2.14
CA LEU A 220 0.36 -16.82 -3.53
C LEU A 220 1.00 -18.20 -3.73
N TYR A 221 1.89 -18.63 -2.83
CA TYR A 221 2.73 -19.81 -3.08
C TYR A 221 2.70 -20.87 -1.97
N PHE A 222 2.43 -20.48 -0.72
CA PHE A 222 2.54 -21.41 0.41
C PHE A 222 1.20 -21.76 1.02
N SER A 223 0.26 -20.83 1.07
CA SER A 223 -0.92 -20.92 1.94
C SER A 223 -1.86 -22.07 1.57
N LEU A 224 -2.22 -22.25 0.30
CA LEU A 224 -3.15 -23.31 -0.10
C LEU A 224 -2.56 -24.71 0.14
N PRO A 225 -1.32 -25.04 -0.31
CA PRO A 225 -0.71 -26.33 0.01
C PRO A 225 -0.50 -26.53 1.51
N ALA A 226 -0.08 -25.49 2.24
CA ALA A 226 0.21 -25.59 3.67
C ALA A 226 -1.04 -25.68 4.56
N LEU A 227 -2.22 -25.27 4.06
CA LEU A 227 -3.49 -25.34 4.80
C LEU A 227 -4.34 -26.54 4.37
N GLN A 228 -3.99 -27.22 3.28
CA GLN A 228 -4.71 -28.39 2.79
C GLN A 228 -4.72 -29.51 3.85
N ASN A 229 -5.89 -30.11 4.10
CA ASN A 229 -6.12 -31.11 5.15
C ASN A 229 -5.83 -30.62 6.60
N ILE A 230 -5.58 -29.32 6.78
CA ILE A 230 -5.37 -28.69 8.09
C ILE A 230 -6.52 -27.76 8.46
N LEU A 231 -6.82 -26.80 7.59
CA LEU A 231 -7.93 -25.88 7.73
C LEU A 231 -9.21 -26.56 7.23
N PRO A 232 -10.36 -26.47 7.94
CA PRO A 232 -11.59 -27.11 7.47
C PRO A 232 -12.01 -26.59 6.09
N ASP A 233 -12.52 -27.49 5.24
CA ASP A 233 -12.73 -27.26 3.81
C ASP A 233 -13.56 -26.03 3.48
N ILE A 234 -14.57 -25.71 4.30
CA ILE A 234 -15.40 -24.53 4.12
C ILE A 234 -14.59 -23.22 4.21
N TYR A 235 -13.61 -23.16 5.13
CA TYR A 235 -12.73 -22.00 5.29
C TYR A 235 -11.62 -21.98 4.25
N LEU A 236 -11.11 -23.15 3.86
CA LEU A 236 -10.10 -23.27 2.81
C LEU A 236 -10.66 -22.86 1.44
N THR A 237 -11.87 -23.33 1.11
CA THR A 237 -12.60 -22.96 -0.11
C THR A 237 -12.95 -21.47 -0.11
N HIS A 238 -13.35 -20.93 1.04
CA HIS A 238 -13.57 -19.49 1.16
C HIS A 238 -12.27 -18.70 0.94
N TYR A 239 -11.17 -19.12 1.56
CA TYR A 239 -9.87 -18.47 1.43
C TYR A 239 -9.31 -18.55 0.00
N SER A 240 -9.53 -19.66 -0.73
CA SER A 240 -9.07 -19.80 -2.11
C SER A 240 -9.68 -18.75 -3.04
N LEU A 241 -10.89 -18.26 -2.76
CA LEU A 241 -11.49 -17.14 -3.49
C LEU A 241 -10.63 -15.86 -3.40
N LEU A 242 -10.10 -15.57 -2.22
CA LEU A 242 -9.21 -14.41 -2.01
C LEU A 242 -7.87 -14.62 -2.71
N VAL A 243 -7.29 -15.82 -2.59
CA VAL A 243 -6.01 -16.17 -3.22
C VAL A 243 -6.12 -16.03 -4.74
N GLU A 244 -7.10 -16.67 -5.35
CA GLU A 244 -7.29 -16.67 -6.79
C GLU A 244 -7.66 -15.28 -7.32
N GLY A 245 -8.61 -14.59 -6.67
CA GLY A 245 -8.98 -13.23 -7.05
C GLY A 245 -7.79 -12.28 -7.00
N THR A 246 -6.94 -12.39 -5.97
CA THR A 246 -5.73 -11.56 -5.86
C THR A 246 -4.68 -11.96 -6.91
N PHE A 247 -4.50 -13.25 -7.17
CA PHE A 247 -3.56 -13.75 -8.17
C PHE A 247 -3.90 -13.21 -9.57
N ILE A 248 -5.18 -13.27 -9.97
CA ILE A 248 -5.65 -12.72 -11.24
C ILE A 248 -5.33 -11.23 -11.35
N LEU A 249 -5.62 -10.44 -10.30
CA LEU A 249 -5.40 -9.00 -10.30
C LEU A 249 -3.92 -8.57 -10.23
N LEU A 250 -3.01 -9.53 -10.00
CA LEU A 250 -1.56 -9.34 -10.05
C LEU A 250 -0.94 -9.78 -11.38
N GLY A 251 -1.74 -10.32 -12.32
CA GLY A 251 -1.25 -10.78 -13.62
C GLY A 251 -0.61 -9.67 -14.46
N GLU A 252 0.29 -10.05 -15.37
CA GLU A 252 0.93 -9.11 -16.31
C GLU A 252 -0.01 -8.69 -17.44
N GLY A 253 -0.87 -9.62 -17.90
CA GLY A 253 -1.97 -9.37 -18.82
C GLY A 253 -3.28 -9.81 -18.18
N ILE A 254 -4.22 -8.88 -18.04
CA ILE A 254 -5.51 -9.12 -17.38
C ILE A 254 -6.62 -8.78 -18.39
N SER A 255 -7.34 -9.80 -18.85
CA SER A 255 -8.47 -9.60 -19.77
C SER A 255 -9.75 -9.17 -19.03
N GLU A 256 -10.75 -8.68 -19.76
CA GLU A 256 -12.07 -8.41 -19.15
C GLU A 256 -12.75 -9.69 -18.62
N ALA A 257 -12.44 -10.87 -19.15
CA ALA A 257 -12.94 -12.13 -18.60
C ALA A 257 -12.29 -12.43 -17.25
N ASP A 258 -10.99 -12.18 -17.12
CA ASP A 258 -10.24 -12.31 -15.88
C ASP A 258 -10.78 -11.33 -14.83
N LEU A 259 -11.03 -10.08 -15.22
CA LEU A 259 -11.64 -9.08 -14.33
C LEU A 259 -13.02 -9.50 -13.84
N ARG A 260 -13.88 -10.04 -14.70
CA ARG A 260 -15.20 -10.58 -14.28
C ARG A 260 -15.05 -11.76 -13.31
N ARG A 261 -14.09 -12.65 -13.55
CA ARG A 261 -13.80 -13.78 -12.64
C ARG A 261 -13.32 -13.28 -11.28
N ALA A 262 -12.34 -12.38 -11.25
CA ALA A 262 -11.83 -11.79 -10.02
C ALA A 262 -12.93 -11.04 -9.25
N ASP A 263 -13.81 -10.32 -9.94
CA ASP A 263 -14.94 -9.61 -9.34
C ASP A 263 -15.87 -10.57 -8.61
N LEU A 264 -16.27 -11.65 -9.29
CA LEU A 264 -17.10 -12.70 -8.73
C LEU A 264 -16.44 -13.32 -7.49
N LEU A 265 -15.18 -13.75 -7.61
CA LEU A 265 -14.43 -14.37 -6.51
C LEU A 265 -14.35 -13.46 -5.27
N LEU A 266 -13.98 -12.19 -5.46
CA LEU A 266 -13.82 -11.24 -4.36
C LEU A 266 -15.16 -10.83 -3.74
N ARG A 267 -16.22 -10.64 -4.54
CA ARG A 267 -17.57 -10.40 -4.01
C ARG A 267 -18.09 -11.59 -3.23
N THR A 268 -17.92 -12.81 -3.72
CA THR A 268 -18.30 -14.04 -2.99
C THR A 268 -17.49 -14.19 -1.70
N PHE A 269 -16.19 -13.86 -1.73
CA PHE A 269 -15.37 -13.83 -0.52
C PHE A 269 -15.94 -12.87 0.53
N VAL A 270 -16.25 -11.62 0.15
CA VAL A 270 -16.78 -10.60 1.08
C VAL A 270 -18.17 -10.98 1.59
N ARG A 271 -19.04 -11.51 0.71
CA ARG A 271 -20.39 -11.98 1.06
C ARG A 271 -20.38 -13.04 2.16
N ASN A 272 -19.44 -13.98 2.09
CA ASN A 272 -19.36 -15.10 3.03
C ASN A 272 -18.52 -14.78 4.28
N LEU A 273 -17.85 -13.62 4.32
CA LEU A 273 -16.87 -13.29 5.35
C LEU A 273 -17.49 -13.15 6.76
N ASN A 274 -18.64 -12.48 6.87
CA ASN A 274 -19.33 -12.38 8.15
C ASN A 274 -19.99 -13.70 8.58
N LEU A 275 -20.53 -14.47 7.61
CA LEU A 275 -21.20 -15.75 7.85
C LEU A 275 -20.26 -16.80 8.41
N LEU A 276 -19.04 -16.87 7.87
CA LEU A 276 -18.06 -17.88 8.28
C LEU A 276 -17.29 -17.52 9.55
N TYR A 277 -17.12 -16.23 9.82
CA TYR A 277 -16.36 -15.75 10.96
C TYR A 277 -17.24 -14.90 11.88
N ARG A 278 -17.36 -13.59 11.64
CA ARG A 278 -18.20 -12.66 12.43
C ARG A 278 -18.23 -11.26 11.81
N ASP A 279 -19.26 -10.48 12.13
CA ASP A 279 -19.42 -9.11 11.63
C ASP A 279 -18.21 -8.20 11.88
N SER A 280 -17.54 -8.33 13.04
CA SER A 280 -16.36 -7.50 13.39
C SER A 280 -15.16 -7.71 12.46
N ILE A 281 -15.19 -8.75 11.61
CA ILE A 281 -14.12 -8.97 10.64
C ILE A 281 -14.28 -8.16 9.34
N VAL A 282 -15.50 -7.79 8.98
CA VAL A 282 -15.83 -7.10 7.71
C VAL A 282 -15.60 -5.58 7.81
N GLY A 283 -14.35 -5.19 8.04
CA GLY A 283 -13.94 -3.78 8.07
C GLY A 283 -13.78 -3.18 6.68
N LEU A 284 -13.36 -1.90 6.61
CA LEU A 284 -13.23 -1.18 5.33
C LEU A 284 -12.28 -1.87 4.32
N ASN A 285 -11.20 -2.52 4.78
CA ASN A 285 -10.33 -3.29 3.88
C ASN A 285 -11.07 -4.43 3.17
N ALA A 286 -11.95 -5.15 3.88
CA ALA A 286 -12.76 -6.21 3.27
C ALA A 286 -13.78 -5.62 2.27
N HIS A 287 -14.46 -4.53 2.65
CA HIS A 287 -15.36 -3.83 1.75
C HIS A 287 -14.66 -3.34 0.48
N ASN A 288 -13.44 -2.81 0.60
CA ASN A 288 -12.67 -2.32 -0.55
C ASN A 288 -12.35 -3.41 -1.59
N LEU A 289 -12.39 -4.70 -1.25
CA LEU A 289 -12.15 -5.78 -2.21
C LEU A 289 -13.09 -5.74 -3.42
N ILE A 290 -14.35 -5.33 -3.21
CA ILE A 290 -15.36 -5.25 -4.29
C ILE A 290 -15.07 -4.11 -5.28
N HIS A 291 -14.14 -3.21 -4.95
CA HIS A 291 -13.75 -2.07 -5.77
C HIS A 291 -12.38 -2.27 -6.46
N LEU A 292 -11.67 -3.38 -6.18
CA LEU A 292 -10.33 -3.62 -6.73
C LEU A 292 -10.35 -3.83 -8.25
N THR A 293 -11.33 -4.55 -8.77
CA THR A 293 -11.48 -4.81 -10.21
C THR A 293 -11.68 -3.51 -10.99
N ARG A 294 -12.44 -2.56 -10.43
CA ARG A 294 -12.57 -1.20 -10.95
C ARG A 294 -11.21 -0.49 -10.99
N CYS A 295 -10.40 -0.58 -9.93
CA CYS A 295 -9.07 0.02 -9.90
C CYS A 295 -8.15 -0.58 -10.97
N VAL A 296 -8.15 -1.91 -11.11
CA VAL A 296 -7.31 -2.61 -12.10
C VAL A 296 -7.73 -2.29 -13.54
N ARG A 297 -9.04 -2.19 -13.80
CA ARG A 297 -9.54 -1.76 -15.11
C ARG A 297 -9.04 -0.38 -15.52
N MET A 298 -8.88 0.54 -14.57
CA MET A 298 -8.44 1.92 -14.84
C MET A 298 -6.92 2.07 -14.87
N TRP A 299 -6.20 1.41 -13.96
CA TRP A 299 -4.79 1.69 -13.67
C TRP A 299 -3.85 0.52 -13.88
N GLY A 300 -4.36 -0.60 -14.38
CA GLY A 300 -3.60 -1.84 -14.54
C GLY A 300 -3.39 -2.60 -13.23
N PRO A 301 -2.54 -3.63 -13.25
CA PRO A 301 -2.40 -4.62 -12.18
C PRO A 301 -2.07 -4.01 -10.80
N LEU A 302 -2.44 -4.71 -9.72
CA LEU A 302 -2.25 -4.22 -8.34
C LEU A 302 -0.80 -3.84 -8.00
N TRP A 303 0.18 -4.49 -8.63
CA TRP A 303 1.60 -4.21 -8.38
C TRP A 303 2.05 -2.86 -8.96
N ALA A 304 1.38 -2.33 -9.98
CA ALA A 304 1.76 -1.11 -10.69
C ALA A 304 1.66 0.15 -9.81
N TRP A 305 0.78 0.13 -8.82
CA TRP A 305 0.49 1.28 -7.95
C TRP A 305 0.52 0.92 -6.45
N SER A 306 1.29 -0.10 -6.09
CA SER A 306 1.40 -0.58 -4.71
C SER A 306 2.32 0.27 -3.82
N CYS A 307 2.09 0.24 -2.51
CA CYS A 307 2.91 0.98 -1.54
C CYS A 307 4.29 0.34 -1.24
N PHE A 308 4.63 -0.81 -1.84
CA PHE A 308 5.89 -1.51 -1.55
C PHE A 308 7.13 -0.65 -1.78
N VAL A 309 7.16 0.11 -2.87
CA VAL A 309 8.30 0.96 -3.26
C VAL A 309 8.49 2.10 -2.25
N PHE A 310 7.38 2.74 -1.89
CA PHE A 310 7.37 3.86 -0.96
C PHE A 310 7.78 3.41 0.46
N GLU A 311 7.31 2.25 0.92
CA GLU A 311 7.74 1.70 2.21
C GLU A 311 9.23 1.30 2.21
N SER A 312 9.72 0.73 1.11
CA SER A 312 11.15 0.46 0.96
C SER A 312 11.96 1.75 1.05
N PHE A 313 11.51 2.81 0.37
CA PHE A 313 12.15 4.12 0.42
C PHE A 313 12.13 4.75 1.81
N ASN A 314 10.98 4.68 2.50
CA ASN A 314 10.86 5.13 3.88
C ASN A 314 11.87 4.41 4.78
N GLY A 315 12.10 3.12 4.53
CA GLY A 315 13.14 2.33 5.21
C GLY A 315 14.54 2.88 4.99
N GLU A 316 14.88 3.27 3.76
CA GLU A 316 16.19 3.87 3.44
C GLU A 316 16.34 5.29 4.00
N ILE A 317 15.33 6.15 3.82
CA ILE A 317 15.31 7.51 4.37
C ILE A 317 15.52 7.49 5.89
N LYS A 318 14.91 6.54 6.60
CA LYS A 318 15.06 6.40 8.06
C LYS A 318 16.51 6.12 8.47
N LYS A 319 17.32 5.47 7.64
CA LYS A 319 18.74 5.22 7.94
C LYS A 319 19.59 6.49 7.90
N CYS A 320 19.12 7.52 7.20
CA CYS A 320 19.77 8.83 7.19
C CYS A 320 19.65 9.57 8.53
N ILE A 321 18.68 9.17 9.37
CA ILE A 321 18.43 9.81 10.66
C ILE A 321 19.30 9.16 11.74
N HIS A 322 20.21 9.95 12.29
CA HIS A 322 21.11 9.62 13.38
C HIS A 322 20.78 10.49 14.60
N GLY A 323 20.30 9.86 15.68
CA GLY A 323 20.01 10.52 16.96
C GLY A 323 18.73 11.36 16.99
N THR A 324 18.56 12.16 18.05
CA THR A 324 17.34 12.92 18.40
C THR A 324 17.29 14.35 17.81
N GLY A 325 18.05 14.61 16.75
CA GLY A 325 18.16 15.94 16.13
C GLY A 325 17.04 16.30 15.14
N ASN A 326 17.29 17.31 14.32
CA ASN A 326 16.41 17.69 13.22
C ASN A 326 16.50 16.64 12.09
N ALA A 327 15.58 15.68 12.11
CA ALA A 327 15.49 14.59 11.15
C ALA A 327 15.33 15.10 9.70
N CYS A 328 14.53 16.14 9.46
CA CYS A 328 14.38 16.73 8.13
C CYS A 328 15.73 17.20 7.55
N ARG A 329 16.52 17.90 8.38
CA ARG A 329 17.84 18.40 7.98
C ARG A 329 18.81 17.26 7.67
N GLN A 330 18.80 16.20 8.48
CA GLN A 330 19.66 15.03 8.27
C GLN A 330 19.31 14.28 6.98
N ILE A 331 18.01 14.09 6.71
CA ILE A 331 17.56 13.48 5.46
C ILE A 331 17.95 14.36 4.27
N PHE A 332 17.65 15.67 4.35
CA PHE A 332 17.95 16.62 3.28
C PHE A 332 19.45 16.59 2.93
N TRP A 333 20.33 16.69 3.92
CA TRP A 333 21.77 16.63 3.68
C TRP A 333 22.22 15.30 3.09
N SER A 334 21.73 14.19 3.61
CA SER A 334 22.09 12.86 3.08
C SER A 334 21.72 12.71 1.61
N LEU A 335 20.51 13.17 1.23
CA LEU A 335 20.06 13.16 -0.17
C LEU A 335 20.84 14.14 -1.07
N GLN A 336 21.17 15.33 -0.56
CA GLN A 336 21.98 16.29 -1.32
C GLN A 336 23.41 15.79 -1.55
N CYS A 337 24.02 15.20 -0.52
CA CYS A 337 25.32 14.55 -0.64
C CYS A 337 25.27 13.43 -1.69
N GLN A 338 24.25 12.57 -1.65
CA GLN A 338 24.07 11.50 -2.63
C GLN A 338 23.99 12.04 -4.07
N LYS A 339 23.12 13.03 -4.33
CA LYS A 339 23.00 13.63 -5.66
C LYS A 339 24.30 14.25 -6.15
N LYS A 340 25.08 14.88 -5.26
CA LYS A 340 26.39 15.42 -5.62
C LYS A 340 27.39 14.32 -5.98
N VAL A 341 27.44 13.22 -5.22
CA VAL A 341 28.33 12.09 -5.53
C VAL A 341 27.93 11.43 -6.85
N GLU A 342 26.63 11.25 -7.12
CA GLU A 342 26.12 10.74 -8.40
C GLU A 342 26.55 11.63 -9.57
N ALA A 343 26.41 12.95 -9.44
CA ALA A 343 26.87 13.90 -10.46
C ALA A 343 28.38 13.85 -10.68
N MET A 344 29.17 13.73 -9.60
CA MET A 344 30.62 13.57 -9.68
C MET A 344 31.01 12.27 -10.37
N ALA A 345 30.30 11.16 -10.13
CA ALA A 345 30.52 9.89 -10.81
C ALA A 345 30.33 10.03 -12.33
N VAL A 346 29.24 10.67 -12.77
CA VAL A 346 28.95 10.88 -14.20
C VAL A 346 29.98 11.77 -14.89
N GLN A 347 30.48 12.79 -14.18
CA GLN A 347 31.44 13.75 -14.74
C GLN A 347 32.89 13.27 -14.65
N CYS A 348 33.18 12.23 -13.86
CA CYS A 348 34.54 11.76 -13.63
C CYS A 348 35.10 11.08 -14.88
N LYS A 349 36.22 11.60 -15.38
CA LYS A 349 36.92 11.06 -16.56
C LYS A 349 37.84 9.88 -16.22
N GLU A 350 38.33 9.81 -14.99
CA GLU A 350 39.24 8.77 -14.53
C GLU A 350 38.47 7.55 -14.02
N ASP A 351 38.75 6.37 -14.59
CA ASP A 351 37.94 5.17 -14.36
C ASP A 351 37.98 4.71 -12.89
N GLN A 352 39.13 4.78 -12.22
CA GLN A 352 39.26 4.40 -10.80
C GLN A 352 38.43 5.28 -9.86
N LEU A 353 38.39 6.59 -10.12
CA LEU A 353 37.59 7.53 -9.33
C LEU A 353 36.11 7.41 -9.65
N ARG A 354 35.75 7.16 -10.92
CA ARG A 354 34.38 6.85 -11.32
C ARG A 354 33.86 5.61 -10.59
N ASP A 355 34.64 4.53 -10.57
CA ASP A 355 34.31 3.30 -9.88
C ASP A 355 34.18 3.52 -8.36
N PHE A 356 35.06 4.34 -7.77
CA PHE A 356 34.96 4.73 -6.36
C PHE A 356 33.66 5.47 -6.07
N TYR A 357 33.31 6.50 -6.85
CA TYR A 357 32.06 7.24 -6.67
C TYR A 357 30.82 6.36 -6.88
N GLN A 358 30.84 5.48 -7.89
CA GLN A 358 29.77 4.50 -8.13
C GLN A 358 29.61 3.52 -6.95
N CYS A 359 30.71 2.99 -6.42
CA CYS A 359 30.70 2.13 -5.24
C CYS A 359 30.08 2.81 -4.02
N MET A 360 30.36 4.11 -3.84
CA MET A 360 29.75 4.86 -2.76
C MET A 360 28.22 4.97 -3.00
N THR A 361 27.77 5.32 -4.22
CA THR A 361 26.33 5.48 -4.55
C THR A 361 25.50 4.20 -4.47
N GLU A 362 26.12 3.06 -4.75
CA GLU A 362 25.46 1.76 -4.70
C GLU A 362 25.38 1.24 -3.25
N GLY A 363 26.22 1.75 -2.35
CA GLY A 363 26.40 1.20 -1.02
C GLY A 363 27.05 -0.18 -1.07
N SER A 364 27.90 -0.50 -0.11
CA SER A 364 28.64 -1.79 -0.04
C SER A 364 27.75 -3.05 0.03
N ASN A 365 26.42 -2.90 0.12
CA ASN A 365 25.44 -3.99 0.10
C ASN A 365 24.71 -4.20 -1.25
N ALA A 366 24.88 -3.33 -2.26
CA ALA A 366 24.21 -3.51 -3.56
C ALA A 366 24.85 -4.60 -4.42
N ARG A 367 26.17 -4.81 -4.32
CA ARG A 367 26.90 -5.83 -5.10
C ARG A 367 26.49 -7.28 -4.79
N GLN A 368 25.71 -7.55 -3.73
CA GLN A 368 25.22 -8.89 -3.39
C GLN A 368 23.79 -9.20 -3.86
N LYS A 369 23.08 -8.29 -4.54
CA LYS A 369 21.65 -8.49 -4.85
C LYS A 369 21.29 -8.14 -6.29
N GLY A 370 21.88 -8.87 -7.22
CA GLY A 370 21.37 -8.99 -8.58
C GLY A 370 19.95 -9.59 -8.59
N GLY A 371 19.04 -8.96 -9.32
CA GLY A 371 17.78 -9.58 -9.75
C GLY A 371 16.64 -8.58 -9.98
N GLU A 372 15.86 -8.90 -10.99
CA GLU A 372 14.95 -8.07 -11.79
C GLU A 372 13.60 -7.78 -11.12
N ASP A 373 13.60 -7.19 -9.92
CA ASP A 373 12.41 -6.50 -9.41
C ASP A 373 12.74 -5.01 -9.30
N ALA A 374 12.04 -4.18 -10.07
CA ALA A 374 12.26 -2.73 -10.26
C ALA A 374 12.03 -1.85 -9.01
N TYR A 375 12.19 -2.40 -7.80
CA TYR A 375 11.85 -1.76 -6.53
C TYR A 375 13.06 -1.56 -5.61
N GLN A 376 14.25 -1.42 -6.19
CA GLN A 376 15.42 -0.98 -5.43
C GLN A 376 15.53 0.53 -5.51
N CYS A 377 15.41 1.18 -4.35
CA CYS A 377 15.78 2.57 -4.18
C CYS A 377 16.78 2.58 -3.05
N VAL A 378 18.02 2.97 -3.36
CA VAL A 378 19.11 3.04 -2.38
C VAL A 378 19.25 4.50 -1.98
N VAL A 379 19.14 4.78 -0.68
CA VAL A 379 19.63 6.05 -0.11
C VAL A 379 20.88 5.70 0.67
N PHE A 380 21.96 6.45 0.44
CA PHE A 380 23.22 6.23 1.13
C PHE A 380 23.04 6.10 2.64
N THR A 381 23.76 5.15 3.22
CA THR A 381 24.19 5.26 4.61
C THR A 381 25.60 5.83 4.58
N PRO A 382 25.89 6.96 5.24
CA PRO A 382 27.28 7.35 5.45
C PRO A 382 27.97 6.16 6.11
N ALA A 383 29.02 5.63 5.49
CA ALA A 383 29.85 4.64 6.16
C ALA A 383 30.23 5.23 7.52
N LYS A 384 30.07 4.47 8.60
CA LYS A 384 30.77 4.81 9.85
C LYS A 384 32.23 4.89 9.47
N ILE A 385 32.76 6.11 9.34
CA ILE A 385 34.20 6.32 9.24
C ILE A 385 34.73 5.72 10.54
N GLN A 386 35.28 4.51 10.46
CA GLN A 386 36.06 3.98 11.56
C GLN A 386 37.17 5.00 11.79
N LYS A 387 37.14 5.63 12.96
CA LYS A 387 38.25 6.44 13.44
C LYS A 387 39.43 5.49 13.66
N ASN A 388 40.16 5.19 12.59
CA ASN A 388 41.53 4.73 12.67
C ASN A 388 42.39 5.93 12.24
N ILE A 389 42.63 6.81 13.21
CA ILE A 389 43.84 7.62 13.29
C ILE A 389 44.52 7.18 14.58
#